data_AF-A0A5M9JM06-F1
#
_entry.id   AF-A0A5M9JM06-F1
#
_cell.length_a   1.000
_cell.length_b   1.000
_cell.length_c   1.000
_cell.angle_alpha   90.00
_cell.angle_beta   90.00
_cell.angle_gamma   90.00
#
_symmetry.space_group_name_H-M   'P 1'
#
loop_
_entity.id
_entity.type
_entity.pdbx_description
1 polymer ?
#
loop_
_entity_poly.entity_id
_entity_poly.type
_entity_poly.pdbx_seq_one_letter_code
_entity_poly.pdbx_strand_id
1 'polypeptide(L)'
;MDHIEEGSNEQDLIDLCLQVFCSPSRTTIPSTTESSLDSSDCTSRILSQCGSSVINLLSNLSRSIRAHTGNHKLTLQRLDDMLALAKEKFYAYPFKDVPECWRALYLEASLLKFSTLASRKPSSTKDKGDTPLELDITCDKAMDQMVETMDMALIMVGAPASEPLRLAIDYAMHLLQKIHAESLHENPSTSTPPPPKRRKRSPVHSSSAAPPMYQDRFSTSLIPPPPF
;
A
#
# COMPACT_ATOMS: atom_id res chain seq x y z
N MET A 1 40.33 -2.34 8.52
CA MET A 1 39.48 -3.14 7.63
C MET A 1 38.13 -3.15 8.30
N ASP A 2 37.35 -2.13 8.03
CA ASP A 2 36.01 -1.97 8.60
C ASP A 2 35.08 -2.85 7.77
N HIS A 3 34.60 -3.93 8.38
CA HIS A 3 33.45 -4.67 7.88
C HIS A 3 32.22 -3.79 8.15
N ILE A 4 31.76 -3.08 7.12
CA ILE A 4 30.42 -2.51 7.12
C ILE A 4 29.49 -3.72 7.01
N GLU A 5 28.78 -4.04 8.11
CA GLU A 5 27.67 -5.00 8.07
C GLU A 5 26.61 -4.44 7.12
N GLU A 6 26.58 -4.96 5.90
CA GLU A 6 25.47 -4.76 4.97
C GLU A 6 24.30 -5.57 5.54
N GLY A 7 23.32 -4.87 6.14
CA GLY A 7 22.10 -5.49 6.65
C GLY A 7 21.34 -6.21 5.54
N SER A 8 20.62 -7.28 5.88
CA SER A 8 19.69 -7.91 4.94
C SER A 8 18.64 -6.88 4.48
N ASN A 9 18.26 -6.87 3.20
CA ASN A 9 17.22 -5.97 2.68
C ASN A 9 15.91 -6.08 3.49
N GLU A 10 15.63 -7.26 4.07
CA GLU A 10 14.51 -7.48 4.97
C GLU A 10 14.63 -6.67 6.26
N GLN A 11 15.83 -6.65 6.87
CA GLN A 11 16.08 -5.87 8.08
C GLN A 11 16.01 -4.37 7.80
N ASP A 12 16.55 -3.92 6.66
CA ASP A 12 16.43 -2.52 6.23
C ASP A 12 14.96 -2.10 6.06
N LEU A 13 14.12 -3.00 5.52
CA LEU A 13 12.69 -2.76 5.36
C LEU A 13 11.97 -2.66 6.70
N ILE A 14 12.29 -3.56 7.64
CA ILE A 14 11.76 -3.53 9.00
C ILE A 14 12.18 -2.23 9.69
N ASP A 15 13.44 -1.86 9.62
CA ASP A 15 13.97 -0.66 10.28
C ASP A 15 13.32 0.60 9.72
N LEU A 16 13.18 0.69 8.39
CA LEU A 16 12.44 1.77 7.73
C LEU A 16 10.99 1.86 8.24
N CYS A 17 10.29 0.74 8.31
CA CYS A 17 8.91 0.66 8.79
C CYS A 17 8.78 1.17 10.24
N LEU A 18 9.70 0.75 11.12
CA LEU A 18 9.65 1.08 12.53
C LEU A 18 10.05 2.54 12.82
N GLN A 19 11.05 3.05 12.09
CA GLN A 19 11.57 4.39 12.27
C GLN A 19 10.69 5.45 11.62
N VAL A 20 10.21 5.21 10.39
CA VAL A 20 9.47 6.21 9.63
C VAL A 20 7.96 5.99 9.77
N PHE A 21 7.45 4.85 9.35
CA PHE A 21 6.00 4.62 9.26
C PHE A 21 5.31 4.51 10.61
N CYS A 22 5.99 3.92 11.60
CA CYS A 22 5.47 3.83 12.95
C CYS A 22 5.90 4.99 13.87
N SER A 23 6.51 6.05 13.35
CA SER A 23 6.98 7.16 14.19
C SER A 23 5.85 7.75 15.05
N PRO A 24 6.06 7.97 16.36
CA PRO A 24 5.06 8.60 17.24
C PRO A 24 4.61 9.98 16.77
N SER A 25 5.44 10.73 16.04
CA SER A 25 5.09 12.05 15.51
C SER A 25 3.89 12.01 14.57
N ARG A 26 3.63 10.85 13.95
CA ARG A 26 2.56 10.65 12.96
C ARG A 26 1.20 10.40 13.60
N THR A 27 1.18 9.84 14.81
CA THR A 27 -0.06 9.39 15.47
C THR A 27 -0.37 10.12 16.78
N THR A 28 0.59 10.82 17.37
CA THR A 28 0.40 11.47 18.69
C THR A 28 -0.25 12.84 18.54
N ILE A 29 -1.35 13.09 19.27
CA ILE A 29 -2.00 14.40 19.34
C ILE A 29 -0.99 15.41 19.90
N PRO A 30 -0.77 16.59 19.28
CA PRO A 30 0.06 17.62 19.87
C PRO A 30 -0.56 18.03 21.20
N SER A 31 0.17 17.87 22.31
CA SER A 31 -0.24 18.48 23.57
C SER A 31 -0.35 19.99 23.36
N THR A 32 -1.49 20.55 23.77
CA THR A 32 -1.91 21.95 23.57
C THR A 32 -1.00 22.94 24.30
N THR A 33 0.27 23.02 23.92
CA THR A 33 1.22 24.03 24.41
C THR A 33 2.45 23.95 23.52
N GLU A 34 2.40 24.64 22.38
CA GLU A 34 3.53 25.43 21.84
C GLU A 34 3.20 25.89 20.42
N SER A 35 3.00 27.20 20.30
CA SER A 35 2.98 27.94 19.04
C SER A 35 4.41 28.03 18.50
N SER A 36 4.90 26.95 17.90
CA SER A 36 6.07 27.00 17.02
C SER A 36 5.66 26.53 15.64
N LEU A 37 5.73 27.44 14.67
CA LEU A 37 5.24 27.31 13.30
C LEU A 37 6.26 26.68 12.36
N ASP A 38 7.29 26.03 12.89
CA ASP A 38 8.35 25.43 12.08
C ASP A 38 8.20 23.91 12.00
N SER A 39 7.66 23.46 10.86
CA SER A 39 7.92 22.15 10.23
C SER A 39 7.42 20.85 10.89
N SER A 40 6.73 20.87 12.03
CA SER A 40 6.21 19.65 12.68
C SER A 40 4.89 19.16 12.06
N ASP A 41 4.91 17.91 11.58
CA ASP A 41 3.86 17.17 10.84
C ASP A 41 2.40 17.62 11.09
N CYS A 42 1.78 18.22 10.07
CA CYS A 42 0.36 18.61 10.06
C CYS A 42 -0.59 17.41 10.21
N THR A 43 -0.11 16.20 9.93
CA THR A 43 -0.89 14.96 9.86
C THR A 43 -1.65 14.67 11.15
N SER A 44 -1.03 14.85 12.32
CA SER A 44 -1.72 14.60 13.60
C SER A 44 -2.90 15.55 13.83
N ARG A 45 -2.78 16.82 13.42
CA ARG A 45 -3.87 17.79 13.46
C ARG A 45 -4.99 17.41 12.50
N ILE A 46 -4.65 16.95 11.30
CA ILE A 46 -5.62 16.46 10.31
C ILE A 46 -6.37 15.23 10.85
N LEU A 47 -5.66 14.24 11.40
CA LEU A 47 -6.24 13.03 11.98
C LEU A 47 -7.14 13.30 13.20
N SER A 48 -6.88 14.36 13.97
CA SER A 48 -7.72 14.73 15.11
C SER A 48 -9.19 14.97 14.72
N GLN A 49 -9.45 15.33 13.46
CA GLN A 49 -10.80 15.52 12.92
C GLN A 49 -11.56 14.20 12.72
N CYS A 50 -10.87 13.05 12.69
CA CYS A 50 -11.52 11.73 12.71
C CYS A 50 -12.05 11.35 14.11
N GLY A 51 -11.72 12.13 15.15
CA GLY A 51 -12.14 11.91 16.52
C GLY A 51 -11.07 11.22 17.38
N SER A 52 -11.08 11.55 18.68
CA SER A 52 -10.05 11.13 19.65
C SER A 52 -9.89 9.60 19.76
N SER A 53 -10.97 8.85 19.63
CA SER A 53 -10.93 7.38 19.70
C SER A 53 -10.12 6.76 18.55
N VAL A 54 -10.23 7.32 17.34
CA VAL A 54 -9.54 6.82 16.15
C VAL A 54 -8.04 7.06 16.27
N ILE A 55 -7.64 8.28 16.64
CA ILE A 55 -6.22 8.62 16.80
C ILE A 55 -5.58 7.88 17.98
N ASN A 56 -6.31 7.66 19.07
CA ASN A 56 -5.84 6.85 20.20
C ASN A 56 -5.63 5.39 19.79
N LEU A 57 -6.56 4.82 19.01
CA LEU A 57 -6.42 3.47 18.48
C LEU A 57 -5.19 3.38 17.55
N LEU A 58 -5.05 4.29 16.60
CA LEU A 58 -3.92 4.33 15.67
C LEU A 58 -2.58 4.44 16.41
N SER A 59 -2.51 5.32 17.43
CA SER A 59 -1.33 5.45 18.31
C SER A 59 -1.01 4.17 19.07
N ASN A 60 -2.03 3.49 19.59
CA ASN A 60 -1.85 2.24 20.32
C ASN A 60 -1.36 1.12 19.38
N LEU A 61 -1.91 1.03 18.16
CA LEU A 61 -1.47 0.06 17.16
C LEU A 61 -0.02 0.35 16.74
N SER A 62 0.31 1.60 16.42
CA SER A 62 1.68 2.02 16.11
C SER A 62 2.68 1.66 17.22
N ARG A 63 2.31 1.94 18.48
CA ARG A 63 3.12 1.55 19.65
C ARG A 63 3.28 0.03 19.76
N SER A 64 2.20 -0.73 19.56
CA SER A 64 2.21 -2.20 19.63
C SER A 64 3.16 -2.79 18.59
N ILE A 65 3.10 -2.29 17.35
CA ILE A 65 3.96 -2.69 16.23
C ILE A 65 5.43 -2.38 16.58
N ARG A 66 5.73 -1.15 17.02
CA ARG A 66 7.10 -0.75 17.41
C ARG A 66 7.70 -1.60 18.50
N ALA A 67 6.91 -1.88 19.53
CA ALA A 67 7.35 -2.71 20.63
C ALA A 67 7.39 -4.21 20.27
N HIS A 68 6.94 -4.60 19.07
CA HIS A 68 6.73 -5.99 18.67
C HIS A 68 5.89 -6.77 19.70
N THR A 69 4.92 -6.08 20.29
CA THR A 69 4.06 -6.62 21.34
C THR A 69 2.65 -6.87 20.82
N GLY A 70 1.93 -7.77 21.50
CA GLY A 70 0.55 -8.07 21.21
C GLY A 70 0.37 -9.11 20.11
N ASN A 71 -0.89 -9.32 19.74
CA ASN A 71 -1.27 -10.31 18.75
C ASN A 71 -1.26 -9.66 17.36
N HIS A 72 -0.35 -10.14 16.48
CA HIS A 72 -0.21 -9.63 15.12
C HIS A 72 -1.50 -9.76 14.30
N LYS A 73 -2.23 -10.87 14.45
CA LYS A 73 -3.51 -11.08 13.76
C LYS A 73 -4.57 -10.07 14.21
N LEU A 74 -4.66 -9.80 15.51
CA LEU A 74 -5.57 -8.77 16.02
C LEU A 74 -5.16 -7.37 15.55
N THR A 75 -3.86 -7.09 15.48
CA THR A 75 -3.32 -5.81 14.98
C THR A 75 -3.71 -5.60 13.53
N LEU A 76 -3.49 -6.59 12.67
CA LEU A 76 -3.90 -6.56 11.27
C LEU A 76 -5.42 -6.38 11.14
N GLN A 77 -6.22 -7.13 11.89
CA GLN A 77 -7.68 -7.00 11.87
C GLN A 77 -8.12 -5.58 12.25
N ARG A 78 -7.52 -4.97 13.28
CA ARG A 78 -7.85 -3.61 13.68
C ARG A 78 -7.45 -2.57 12.63
N LEU A 79 -6.35 -2.78 11.94
CA LEU A 79 -5.94 -1.92 10.82
C LEU A 79 -6.91 -2.08 9.64
N ASP A 80 -7.34 -3.30 9.33
CA ASP A 80 -8.38 -3.56 8.32
C ASP A 80 -9.71 -2.89 8.66
N ASP A 81 -10.13 -2.93 9.95
CA ASP A 81 -11.32 -2.22 10.41
C ASP A 81 -11.20 -0.69 10.18
N MET A 82 -10.02 -0.11 10.42
CA MET A 82 -9.75 1.32 10.20
C MET A 82 -9.72 1.69 8.72
N LEU A 83 -9.13 0.83 7.88
CA LEU A 83 -9.14 0.99 6.42
C LEU A 83 -10.56 0.91 5.86
N ALA A 84 -11.36 -0.04 6.35
CA ALA A 84 -12.77 -0.19 5.98
C ALA A 84 -13.58 1.06 6.38
N LEU A 85 -13.36 1.57 7.59
CA LEU A 85 -14.00 2.80 8.07
C LEU A 85 -13.68 4.00 7.16
N ALA A 86 -12.41 4.23 6.83
CA ALA A 86 -12.02 5.32 5.93
C ALA A 86 -12.57 5.13 4.51
N LYS A 87 -12.56 3.88 4.01
CA LYS A 87 -13.11 3.55 2.69
C LYS A 87 -14.62 3.76 2.59
N GLU A 88 -15.37 3.46 3.63
CA GLU A 88 -16.80 3.78 3.71
C GLU A 88 -17.03 5.28 3.51
N LYS A 89 -16.17 6.12 4.10
CA LYS A 89 -16.27 7.57 3.93
C LYS A 89 -15.93 8.00 2.51
N PHE A 90 -15.02 7.33 1.81
CA PHE A 90 -14.77 7.61 0.40
C PHE A 90 -16.00 7.34 -0.50
N TYR A 91 -16.89 6.42 -0.11
CA TYR A 91 -18.15 6.18 -0.82
C TYR A 91 -19.29 7.10 -0.36
N ALA A 92 -19.16 7.75 0.79
CA ALA A 92 -20.16 8.67 1.32
C ALA A 92 -20.05 10.10 0.73
N TYR A 93 -18.93 10.43 0.09
CA TYR A 93 -18.69 11.74 -0.52
C TYR A 93 -18.25 11.58 -1.99
N PRO A 94 -18.60 12.52 -2.89
CA PRO A 94 -17.87 12.67 -4.14
C PRO A 94 -16.37 12.84 -3.85
N PHE A 95 -15.48 12.29 -4.69
CA PHE A 95 -14.05 12.23 -4.40
C PHE A 95 -13.44 13.59 -4.00
N LYS A 96 -13.81 14.66 -4.69
CA LYS A 96 -13.36 16.05 -4.42
C LYS A 96 -13.78 16.59 -3.05
N ASP A 97 -14.83 16.02 -2.46
CA ASP A 97 -15.46 16.48 -1.22
C ASP A 97 -15.12 15.56 -0.04
N VAL A 98 -14.34 14.49 -0.25
CA VAL A 98 -13.87 13.61 0.83
C VAL A 98 -13.02 14.44 1.81
N PRO A 99 -13.39 14.48 3.12
CA PRO A 99 -12.59 15.17 4.11
C PRO A 99 -11.16 14.64 4.18
N GLU A 100 -10.19 15.56 4.28
CA GLU A 100 -8.76 15.24 4.28
C GLU A 100 -8.37 14.28 5.41
N CYS A 101 -9.06 14.36 6.55
CA CYS A 101 -8.82 13.46 7.68
C CYS A 101 -9.03 11.99 7.35
N TRP A 102 -9.99 11.65 6.49
CA TRP A 102 -10.21 10.26 6.05
C TRP A 102 -9.13 9.79 5.08
N ARG A 103 -8.62 10.68 4.23
CA ARG A 103 -7.48 10.38 3.35
C ARG A 103 -6.21 10.15 4.17
N ALA A 104 -5.94 11.02 5.16
CA ALA A 104 -4.85 10.84 6.09
C ALA A 104 -4.99 9.53 6.88
N LEU A 105 -6.18 9.22 7.40
CA LEU A 105 -6.43 7.98 8.14
C LEU A 105 -6.15 6.74 7.29
N TYR A 106 -6.63 6.73 6.03
CA TYR A 106 -6.43 5.61 5.12
C TYR A 106 -4.94 5.39 4.84
N LEU A 107 -4.19 6.46 4.58
CA LEU A 107 -2.75 6.39 4.36
C LEU A 107 -2.02 5.87 5.61
N GLU A 108 -2.26 6.46 6.78
CA GLU A 108 -1.55 6.05 8.01
C GLU A 108 -1.88 4.62 8.44
N ALA A 109 -3.14 4.19 8.32
CA ALA A 109 -3.51 2.80 8.59
C ALA A 109 -2.85 1.84 7.59
N SER A 110 -2.71 2.23 6.32
CA SER A 110 -2.04 1.43 5.30
C SER A 110 -0.55 1.29 5.59
N LEU A 111 0.11 2.38 6.01
CA LEU A 111 1.52 2.36 6.41
C LEU A 111 1.74 1.45 7.62
N LEU A 112 0.89 1.52 8.65
CA LEU A 112 0.98 0.61 9.80
C LEU A 112 0.69 -0.85 9.43
N LYS A 113 -0.24 -1.10 8.50
CA LYS A 113 -0.53 -2.46 8.02
C LYS A 113 0.68 -3.02 7.28
N PHE A 114 1.26 -2.23 6.40
CA PHE A 114 2.52 -2.54 5.73
C PHE A 114 3.62 -2.87 6.74
N SER A 115 3.84 -2.02 7.74
CA SER A 115 4.84 -2.28 8.80
C SER A 115 4.56 -3.55 9.59
N THR A 116 3.30 -3.87 9.86
CA THR A 116 2.91 -5.09 10.59
C THR A 116 3.19 -6.35 9.76
N LEU A 117 2.95 -6.29 8.45
CA LEU A 117 3.30 -7.37 7.53
C LEU A 117 4.82 -7.52 7.41
N ALA A 118 5.55 -6.40 7.31
CA ALA A 118 7.01 -6.37 7.23
C ALA A 118 7.71 -6.87 8.49
N SER A 119 7.13 -6.71 9.67
CA SER A 119 7.76 -7.09 10.95
C SER A 119 7.38 -8.51 11.40
N ARG A 120 6.67 -9.28 10.55
CA ARG A 120 6.16 -10.59 10.91
C ARG A 120 7.29 -11.62 10.88
N LYS A 121 7.67 -12.10 12.06
CA LYS A 121 8.64 -13.19 12.17
C LYS A 121 8.05 -14.50 11.60
N PRO A 122 8.84 -15.31 10.89
CA PRO A 122 8.44 -16.67 10.54
C PRO A 122 8.24 -17.46 11.84
N SER A 123 7.02 -17.91 12.07
CA SER A 123 6.72 -18.85 13.13
C SER A 123 7.37 -20.19 12.79
N SER A 124 8.42 -20.53 13.53
CA SER A 124 9.00 -21.87 13.50
C SER A 124 8.05 -22.85 14.21
N THR A 125 6.89 -23.13 13.63
CA THR A 125 5.95 -24.13 14.15
C THR A 125 5.60 -25.11 13.03
N LYS A 126 6.37 -26.20 12.97
CA LYS A 126 5.93 -27.45 12.35
C LYS A 126 4.82 -28.04 13.21
N ASP A 127 3.59 -27.55 13.11
CA ASP A 127 2.45 -28.29 13.63
C ASP A 127 1.35 -28.42 12.59
N LYS A 128 1.06 -29.69 12.27
CA LYS A 128 -0.02 -30.13 11.40
C LYS A 128 -1.35 -29.71 12.02
N GLY A 129 -2.03 -28.74 11.43
CA GLY A 129 -3.43 -28.46 11.74
C GLY A 129 -3.96 -27.32 10.90
N ASP A 130 -4.94 -27.62 10.04
CA ASP A 130 -5.68 -26.70 9.16
C ASP A 130 -6.05 -25.36 9.84
N THR A 131 -5.16 -24.39 9.77
CA THR A 131 -5.42 -23.01 10.18
C THR A 131 -4.91 -22.11 9.06
N PRO A 132 -5.76 -21.29 8.42
CA PRO A 132 -5.31 -20.47 7.30
C PRO A 132 -4.36 -19.36 7.77
N LEU A 133 -3.12 -19.45 7.25
CA LEU A 133 -2.19 -18.36 6.91
C LEU A 133 -1.29 -17.80 8.04
N GLU A 134 -0.30 -18.61 8.41
CA GLU A 134 1.01 -18.11 8.82
C GLU A 134 1.79 -17.67 7.56
N LEU A 135 2.21 -16.41 7.50
CA LEU A 135 2.79 -15.77 6.32
C LEU A 135 4.18 -15.24 6.73
N ASP A 136 5.22 -15.89 6.23
CA ASP A 136 6.60 -15.39 6.24
C ASP A 136 6.70 -14.18 5.28
N ILE A 137 7.60 -13.21 5.50
CA ILE A 137 7.80 -12.07 4.58
C ILE A 137 8.31 -12.56 3.23
N THR A 138 9.06 -13.67 3.22
CA THR A 138 9.46 -14.40 2.00
C THR A 138 8.31 -15.20 1.37
N CYS A 139 7.16 -15.33 2.05
CA CYS A 139 5.98 -15.90 1.45
C CYS A 139 5.42 -14.90 0.45
N ASP A 140 5.34 -15.30 -0.83
CA ASP A 140 4.78 -14.49 -1.92
C ASP A 140 3.50 -13.74 -1.53
N LYS A 141 2.63 -14.39 -0.73
CA LYS A 141 1.39 -13.79 -0.25
C LYS A 141 1.57 -12.59 0.68
N ALA A 142 2.58 -12.58 1.55
CA ALA A 142 2.84 -11.45 2.45
C ALA A 142 3.34 -10.25 1.65
N MET A 143 4.26 -10.52 0.72
CA MET A 143 4.77 -9.52 -0.20
C MET A 143 3.66 -8.95 -1.09
N ASP A 144 2.81 -9.80 -1.67
CA ASP A 144 1.63 -9.39 -2.46
C ASP A 144 0.73 -8.47 -1.64
N GLN A 145 0.46 -8.84 -0.38
CA GLN A 145 -0.38 -8.03 0.51
C GLN A 145 0.26 -6.68 0.85
N MET A 146 1.59 -6.61 0.99
CA MET A 146 2.31 -5.36 1.25
C MET A 146 2.22 -4.42 0.04
N VAL A 147 2.48 -4.95 -1.16
CA VAL A 147 2.37 -4.21 -2.43
C VAL A 147 0.94 -3.74 -2.65
N GLU A 148 -0.04 -4.64 -2.52
CA GLU A 148 -1.46 -4.31 -2.65
C GLU A 148 -1.88 -3.21 -1.67
N THR A 149 -1.43 -3.30 -0.41
CA THR A 149 -1.74 -2.31 0.62
C THR A 149 -1.21 -0.93 0.24
N MET A 150 0.05 -0.84 -0.20
CA MET A 150 0.67 0.44 -0.55
C MET A 150 0.10 1.04 -1.85
N ASP A 151 -0.04 0.22 -2.90
CA ASP A 151 -0.60 0.67 -4.18
C ASP A 151 -2.02 1.17 -4.02
N MET A 152 -2.85 0.45 -3.25
CA MET A 152 -4.21 0.87 -2.96
C MET A 152 -4.22 2.20 -2.19
N ALA A 153 -3.32 2.39 -1.22
CA ALA A 153 -3.19 3.66 -0.51
C ALA A 153 -2.88 4.80 -1.48
N LEU A 154 -1.88 4.64 -2.33
CA LEU A 154 -1.46 5.66 -3.30
C LEU A 154 -2.54 5.95 -4.35
N ILE A 155 -3.30 4.94 -4.79
CA ILE A 155 -4.44 5.13 -5.70
C ILE A 155 -5.56 5.90 -5.02
N MET A 156 -5.92 5.54 -3.78
CA MET A 156 -7.09 6.10 -3.09
C MET A 156 -6.84 7.51 -2.58
N VAL A 157 -5.62 7.83 -2.12
CA VAL A 157 -5.32 9.10 -1.45
C VAL A 157 -4.35 9.99 -2.24
N GLY A 158 -3.71 9.44 -3.29
CA GLY A 158 -2.64 10.10 -4.03
C GLY A 158 -1.28 9.99 -3.34
N ALA A 159 -0.25 10.52 -4.01
CA ALA A 159 1.09 10.60 -3.44
C ALA A 159 1.09 11.54 -2.21
N PRO A 160 1.79 11.20 -1.11
CA PRO A 160 1.87 12.08 0.04
C PRO A 160 2.52 13.41 -0.31
N ALA A 161 2.04 14.50 0.29
CA ALA A 161 2.63 15.83 0.13
C ALA A 161 4.00 15.97 0.82
N SER A 162 4.25 15.16 1.85
CA SER A 162 5.52 15.10 2.56
C SER A 162 6.56 14.40 1.68
N GLU A 163 7.56 15.16 1.25
CA GLU A 163 8.67 14.66 0.43
C GLU A 163 9.44 13.53 1.15
N PRO A 164 9.82 13.66 2.44
CA PRO A 164 10.46 12.57 3.17
C PRO A 164 9.62 11.29 3.22
N LEU A 165 8.30 11.42 3.40
CA LEU A 165 7.41 10.26 3.42
C LEU A 165 7.31 9.60 2.03
N ARG A 166 7.27 10.41 0.97
CA ARG A 166 7.25 9.89 -0.39
C ARG A 166 8.54 9.12 -0.72
N LEU A 167 9.70 9.66 -0.34
CA LEU A 167 10.97 8.94 -0.49
C LEU A 167 11.02 7.65 0.34
N ALA A 168 10.46 7.66 1.56
CA ALA A 168 10.39 6.46 2.37
C ALA A 168 9.50 5.37 1.76
N ILE A 169 8.36 5.74 1.16
CA ILE A 169 7.50 4.80 0.44
C ILE A 169 8.23 4.24 -0.79
N ASP A 170 8.87 5.09 -1.58
CA ASP A 170 9.65 4.66 -2.76
C ASP A 170 10.77 3.68 -2.36
N TYR A 171 11.50 4.01 -1.29
CA TYR A 171 12.55 3.15 -0.75
C TYR A 171 12.01 1.81 -0.24
N ALA A 172 10.85 1.80 0.44
CA ALA A 172 10.20 0.57 0.90
C ALA A 172 9.82 -0.35 -0.28
N MET A 173 9.26 0.22 -1.36
CA MET A 173 8.92 -0.54 -2.57
C MET A 173 10.16 -1.08 -3.29
N HIS A 174 11.24 -0.30 -3.32
CA HIS A 174 12.54 -0.74 -3.85
C HIS A 174 13.14 -1.90 -3.06
N LEU A 175 13.06 -1.85 -1.71
CA LEU A 175 13.50 -2.95 -0.85
C LEU A 175 12.68 -4.22 -1.09
N LEU A 176 11.34 -4.11 -1.21
CA LEU A 176 10.49 -5.26 -1.58
C LEU A 176 10.90 -5.88 -2.92
N GLN A 177 11.20 -5.04 -3.92
CA GLN A 177 11.66 -5.54 -5.22
C GLN A 177 12.99 -6.29 -5.12
N LYS A 178 13.94 -5.81 -4.31
CA LYS A 178 15.21 -6.50 -4.07
C LYS A 178 15.00 -7.85 -3.38
N ILE A 179 14.21 -7.88 -2.31
CA ILE A 179 13.89 -9.11 -1.56
C ILE A 179 13.25 -10.14 -2.51
N HIS A 180 12.32 -9.71 -3.36
CA HIS A 180 11.70 -10.58 -4.37
C HIS A 180 12.70 -11.12 -5.40
N ALA A 181 13.66 -10.29 -5.85
CA ALA A 181 14.67 -10.74 -6.80
C ALA A 181 15.60 -11.78 -6.17
N GLU A 182 15.98 -11.59 -4.90
CA GLU A 182 16.83 -12.51 -4.15
C GLU A 182 16.16 -13.88 -3.96
N SER A 183 14.86 -13.90 -3.62
CA SER A 183 14.12 -15.16 -3.43
C SER A 183 14.01 -16.02 -4.71
N LEU A 184 13.98 -15.38 -5.89
CA LEU A 184 13.98 -16.08 -7.19
C LEU A 184 15.34 -16.71 -7.52
N HIS A 185 16.44 -16.14 -7.04
CA HIS A 185 17.80 -16.62 -7.32
C HIS A 185 18.23 -17.81 -6.44
N GLU A 186 17.60 -18.02 -5.28
CA GLU A 186 17.85 -19.17 -4.41
C GLU A 186 17.22 -20.50 -4.91
N ASN A 187 16.39 -20.46 -5.96
CA ASN A 187 15.76 -21.65 -6.57
C ASN A 187 16.28 -21.96 -7.99
N PRO A 188 17.52 -22.48 -8.18
CA PRO A 188 17.98 -22.88 -9.50
C PRO A 188 17.49 -24.30 -9.81
N SER A 189 16.19 -24.54 -10.02
CA SER A 189 15.65 -25.75 -10.69
C SER A 189 14.12 -25.73 -10.91
N THR A 190 13.63 -24.94 -11.87
CA THR A 190 12.71 -25.41 -12.93
C THR A 190 12.38 -24.23 -13.83
N SER A 191 13.09 -24.12 -14.94
CA SER A 191 12.79 -23.18 -16.01
C SER A 191 11.44 -23.51 -16.63
N THR A 192 10.37 -22.87 -16.15
CA THR A 192 9.12 -22.79 -16.90
C THR A 192 9.31 -21.70 -17.96
N PRO A 193 9.23 -22.00 -19.26
CA PRO A 193 9.42 -20.98 -20.29
C PRO A 193 8.32 -19.91 -20.19
N PRO A 194 8.61 -18.65 -20.53
CA PRO A 194 7.61 -17.58 -20.54
C PRO A 194 6.45 -17.95 -21.47
N PRO A 195 5.20 -17.60 -21.11
CA PRO A 195 4.04 -17.92 -21.94
C PRO A 195 4.25 -17.34 -23.34
N PRO A 196 4.04 -18.14 -24.41
CA PRO A 196 4.32 -17.70 -25.75
C PRO A 196 3.49 -16.45 -26.07
N LYS A 197 4.18 -15.39 -26.52
CA LYS A 197 3.56 -14.16 -27.04
C LYS A 197 2.42 -14.54 -27.98
N ARG A 198 1.23 -13.97 -27.70
CA ARG A 198 -0.01 -14.12 -28.47
C ARG A 198 0.28 -14.30 -29.96
N ARG A 199 0.07 -15.53 -30.45
CA ARG A 199 0.29 -15.89 -31.85
C ARG A 199 -0.54 -14.95 -32.72
N LYS A 200 0.11 -14.11 -33.53
CA LYS A 200 -0.58 -13.36 -34.60
C LYS A 200 -1.27 -14.41 -35.48
N ARG A 201 -2.61 -14.36 -35.55
CA ARG A 201 -3.38 -15.17 -36.48
C ARG A 201 -2.87 -14.83 -37.88
N SER A 202 -2.37 -15.84 -38.59
CA SER A 202 -2.02 -15.73 -40.00
C SER A 202 -3.27 -15.29 -40.79
N PRO A 203 -3.09 -14.46 -41.84
CA PRO A 203 -4.21 -14.05 -42.68
C PRO A 203 -4.63 -15.24 -43.53
N VAL A 204 -5.85 -15.72 -43.31
CA VAL A 204 -6.50 -16.63 -44.25
C VAL A 204 -6.91 -15.79 -45.46
N HIS A 205 -6.13 -15.91 -46.53
CA HIS A 205 -6.58 -15.55 -47.86
C HIS A 205 -7.62 -16.59 -48.31
N SER A 206 -8.88 -16.17 -48.37
CA SER A 206 -9.87 -16.74 -49.28
C SER A 206 -10.75 -15.61 -49.80
N SER A 207 -10.83 -15.59 -51.12
CA SER A 207 -11.34 -14.54 -51.98
C SER A 207 -12.86 -14.37 -51.94
N SER A 208 -13.30 -13.14 -52.25
CA SER A 208 -14.57 -12.79 -52.91
C SER A 208 -15.89 -12.88 -52.13
N ALA A 209 -16.30 -11.75 -51.53
CA ALA A 209 -17.63 -11.15 -51.68
C ALA A 209 -17.69 -9.79 -50.95
N ALA A 210 -18.51 -8.87 -51.45
CA ALA A 210 -18.59 -7.44 -51.16
C ALA A 210 -18.57 -7.00 -49.67
N PRO A 211 -18.07 -5.79 -49.35
CA PRO A 211 -17.92 -5.34 -47.97
C PRO A 211 -19.28 -4.94 -47.35
N PRO A 212 -19.63 -5.43 -46.15
CA PRO A 212 -20.63 -4.76 -45.33
C PRO A 212 -19.99 -3.51 -44.72
N MET A 213 -20.58 -2.35 -45.01
CA MET A 213 -20.23 -1.07 -44.38
C MET A 213 -20.23 -1.22 -42.86
N TYR A 214 -19.08 -0.98 -42.23
CA TYR A 214 -19.02 -0.68 -40.80
C TYR A 214 -19.76 0.65 -40.59
N GLN A 215 -20.97 0.59 -40.03
CA GLN A 215 -21.61 1.77 -39.46
C GLN A 215 -21.01 2.02 -38.08
N ASP A 216 -20.24 3.09 -38.00
CA ASP A 216 -19.75 3.67 -36.76
C ASP A 216 -20.95 4.06 -35.88
N ARG A 217 -21.06 3.48 -34.68
CA ARG A 217 -22.12 3.79 -33.70
C ARG A 217 -21.71 4.92 -32.75
N PHE A 218 -20.83 5.81 -33.17
CA PHE A 218 -20.56 7.05 -32.46
C PHE A 218 -21.43 8.15 -33.05
N SER A 219 -22.52 8.49 -32.35
CA SER A 219 -23.34 9.66 -32.67
C SER A 219 -22.47 10.92 -32.63
N THR A 220 -22.11 11.43 -33.80
CA THR A 220 -21.48 12.75 -33.92
C THR A 220 -22.59 13.79 -33.75
N SER A 221 -22.81 14.27 -32.52
CA SER A 221 -23.69 15.42 -32.34
C SER A 221 -22.99 16.66 -32.90
N LEU A 222 -23.43 17.07 -34.09
CA LEU A 222 -23.08 18.37 -34.67
C LEU A 222 -23.66 19.46 -33.77
N ILE A 223 -22.79 20.11 -32.99
CA ILE A 223 -23.13 21.32 -32.24
C ILE A 223 -23.19 22.47 -33.26
N PRO A 224 -24.35 23.15 -33.44
CA PRO A 224 -24.41 24.30 -34.33
C PRO A 224 -23.67 25.50 -33.72
N PRO A 225 -23.01 26.34 -34.56
CA PRO A 225 -22.32 27.52 -34.08
C PRO A 225 -23.31 28.58 -33.55
N PRO A 226 -22.86 29.45 -32.62
CA PRO A 226 -23.71 30.46 -32.00
C PRO A 226 -24.11 31.56 -33.00
N PRO A 227 -25.31 32.14 -32.86
CA PRO A 227 -25.75 33.27 -33.67
C PRO A 227 -25.02 34.56 -33.27
N PHE A 228 -24.68 35.38 -34.28
CA PHE A 228 -24.19 36.74 -34.13
C PHE A 228 -25.31 37.71 -33.71
#